data_AF-A0A920SNP0-F1
#
_entry.id   AF-A0A920SNP0-F1
#
_cell.length_a   1.000
_cell.length_b   1.000
_cell.length_c   1.000
_cell.angle_alpha   90.00
_cell.angle_beta   90.00
_cell.angle_gamma   90.00
#
_symmetry.space_group_name_H-M   'P 1'
#
loop_
_entity.id
_entity.type
_entity.pdbx_description
1 polymer ?
#
loop_
_entity_poly.entity_id
_entity_poly.type
_entity_poly.pdbx_seq_one_letter_code
_entity_poly.pdbx_strand_id
1 'polypeptide(L)'
;MYRTDAEAAPSVSIAFVFEGPEYPQAQYWGVPLGSTAYEESAADFVNFVLGDAGQSLLREAGFSPPQSFVTKEKQKGSSGRCRRRFSGIYIICGTSIPYRCLPSNLGGLVPAVGLGWVLARRDFRGKTVLSTIVTAPLVIPPVVTGFLLLSVLGASTPLGGLIASLGFPVPFTILGASIAALVVGLPLYVISVRGAFEAVDPMYEELSWTLGSSPWKTFFRVSLPLALPGIAAGAVLAFARSLGEFGATVVLAGNVEGSTRTIALAVYTLLESPTGREAVWALVGASVMISLIALLGFEALSRRQKRRLEDRHAR
;
A
#
# COMPACT_ATOMS: atom_id res chain seq x y z
N MET A 1 -5.22 9.99 -16.84
CA MET A 1 -4.30 10.80 -17.67
C MET A 1 -5.08 11.27 -18.87
N TYR A 2 -5.49 12.54 -18.91
CA TYR A 2 -5.68 13.29 -20.16
C TYR A 2 -5.25 14.72 -19.87
N ARG A 3 -4.15 15.10 -20.50
CA ARG A 3 -3.75 16.48 -20.76
C ARG A 3 -4.68 16.95 -21.89
N THR A 4 -5.28 18.12 -21.75
CA THR A 4 -5.88 18.81 -22.90
C THR A 4 -5.12 20.10 -23.11
N ASP A 5 -4.62 20.22 -24.33
CA ASP A 5 -3.63 21.18 -24.79
C ASP A 5 -4.34 22.50 -25.15
N ALA A 6 -4.97 23.13 -24.16
CA ALA A 6 -5.69 24.39 -24.36
C ALA A 6 -4.76 25.61 -24.27
N GLU A 7 -3.74 25.64 -25.12
CA GLU A 7 -3.17 26.89 -25.61
C GLU A 7 -3.58 27.02 -27.08
N ALA A 8 -4.73 27.66 -27.36
CA ALA A 8 -5.02 28.40 -28.60
C ALA A 8 -6.53 28.67 -28.80
N ALA A 9 -7.10 29.66 -28.09
CA ALA A 9 -8.17 30.53 -28.60
C ALA A 9 -8.48 31.64 -27.56
N PRO A 10 -8.42 32.93 -27.91
CA PRO A 10 -8.55 34.03 -26.95
C PRO A 10 -10.00 34.29 -26.43
N SER A 11 -10.96 33.41 -26.74
CA SER A 11 -12.39 33.61 -26.40
C SER A 11 -13.17 32.32 -26.05
N VAL A 12 -12.50 31.18 -25.78
CA VAL A 12 -13.10 29.88 -25.44
C VAL A 12 -12.20 29.15 -24.43
N SER A 13 -12.57 28.33 -23.44
CA SER A 13 -13.76 27.96 -22.62
C SER A 13 -13.34 26.73 -21.80
N ILE A 14 -13.81 26.53 -20.55
CA ILE A 14 -14.50 25.30 -20.04
C ILE A 14 -15.28 25.72 -18.78
N ALA A 15 -16.60 25.49 -18.74
CA ALA A 15 -17.45 25.93 -17.63
C ALA A 15 -17.78 24.79 -16.64
N PHE A 16 -18.49 23.71 -17.00
CA PHE A 16 -18.86 22.63 -16.04
C PHE A 16 -19.18 21.29 -16.75
N VAL A 17 -19.22 20.19 -15.99
CA VAL A 17 -19.74 18.85 -16.38
C VAL A 17 -20.92 18.49 -15.48
N PHE A 18 -21.94 17.81 -16.04
CA PHE A 18 -23.22 17.49 -15.41
C PHE A 18 -23.17 16.32 -14.41
N GLU A 19 -24.03 16.36 -13.38
CA GLU A 19 -24.40 15.19 -12.56
C GLU A 19 -25.72 14.56 -13.06
N GLY A 20 -25.74 13.23 -13.12
CA GLY A 20 -26.93 12.39 -13.17
C GLY A 20 -26.85 11.33 -12.04
N PRO A 21 -27.98 10.74 -11.63
CA PRO A 21 -28.11 9.93 -10.40
C PRO A 21 -27.23 8.66 -10.31
N GLU A 22 -26.54 8.28 -11.39
CA GLU A 22 -25.67 7.10 -11.46
C GLU A 22 -24.15 7.42 -11.45
N TYR A 23 -23.74 8.68 -11.33
CA TYR A 23 -22.32 9.06 -11.31
C TYR A 23 -21.87 9.62 -9.94
N PRO A 24 -20.65 9.30 -9.47
CA PRO A 24 -20.15 9.80 -8.19
C PRO A 24 -19.95 11.31 -8.23
N GLN A 25 -20.26 11.98 -7.11
CA GLN A 25 -20.17 13.44 -7.00
C GLN A 25 -18.77 13.95 -7.37
N ALA A 26 -18.72 14.84 -8.36
CA ALA A 26 -17.48 15.47 -8.76
C ALA A 26 -17.12 16.55 -7.72
N GLN A 27 -16.32 16.19 -6.72
CA GLN A 27 -15.68 17.18 -5.84
C GLN A 27 -14.51 17.85 -6.57
N TYR A 28 -14.78 18.94 -7.27
CA TYR A 28 -13.73 19.91 -7.59
C TYR A 28 -14.19 21.31 -7.24
N TRP A 29 -13.34 22.02 -6.48
CA TRP A 29 -12.90 23.38 -6.77
C TRP A 29 -11.46 23.51 -6.26
N GLY A 30 -10.52 23.62 -7.19
CA GLY A 30 -9.13 23.87 -6.89
C GLY A 30 -8.61 24.99 -7.79
N VAL A 31 -8.76 26.24 -7.35
CA VAL A 31 -7.90 27.31 -7.82
C VAL A 31 -6.93 27.63 -6.68
N PRO A 32 -5.66 27.21 -6.76
CA PRO A 32 -4.64 27.80 -5.91
C PRO A 32 -4.43 29.25 -6.35
N LEU A 33 -4.89 30.21 -5.55
CA LEU A 33 -4.49 31.62 -5.67
C LEU A 33 -3.08 31.81 -5.13
N GLY A 34 -2.11 31.16 -5.77
CA GLY A 34 -0.70 31.26 -5.42
C GLY A 34 0.14 32.01 -6.47
N SER A 35 -0.39 32.30 -7.66
CA SER A 35 0.41 32.92 -8.72
C SER A 35 -0.45 33.62 -9.80
N THR A 36 -1.32 34.54 -9.40
CA THR A 36 -1.99 35.44 -10.37
C THR A 36 -1.35 36.82 -10.27
N ALA A 37 -1.13 37.51 -11.39
CA ALA A 37 -0.64 38.89 -11.39
C ALA A 37 -1.68 39.90 -10.83
N TYR A 38 -2.91 39.45 -10.56
CA TYR A 38 -4.06 40.25 -10.12
C TYR A 38 -4.63 39.69 -8.81
N GLU A 39 -3.78 39.59 -7.78
CA GLU A 39 -4.15 39.04 -6.46
C GLU A 39 -5.38 39.74 -5.85
N GLU A 40 -5.50 41.04 -6.04
CA GLU A 40 -6.57 41.86 -5.47
C GLU A 40 -7.93 41.52 -6.11
N SER A 41 -8.01 41.48 -7.44
CA SER A 41 -9.24 41.09 -8.15
C SER A 41 -9.65 39.63 -7.88
N ALA A 42 -8.66 38.77 -7.66
CA ALA A 42 -8.92 37.38 -7.32
C ALA A 42 -9.45 37.23 -5.88
N ALA A 43 -8.92 38.01 -4.94
CA ALA A 43 -9.42 38.10 -3.57
C ALA A 43 -10.85 38.66 -3.53
N ASP A 44 -11.13 39.70 -4.32
CA ASP A 44 -12.47 40.30 -4.43
C ASP A 44 -13.50 39.33 -5.01
N PHE A 45 -13.12 38.57 -6.03
CA PHE A 45 -13.99 37.53 -6.58
C PHE A 45 -14.29 36.43 -5.56
N VAL A 46 -13.29 35.98 -4.80
CA VAL A 46 -13.49 34.99 -3.72
C VAL A 46 -14.38 35.56 -2.62
N ASN A 47 -14.18 36.82 -2.23
CA ASN A 47 -15.02 37.50 -1.24
C ASN A 47 -16.46 37.65 -1.72
N PHE A 48 -16.68 37.94 -3.01
CA PHE A 48 -18.00 37.99 -3.61
C PHE A 48 -18.70 36.63 -3.60
N VAL A 49 -18.00 35.56 -4.02
CA VAL A 49 -18.53 34.18 -4.05
C VAL A 49 -18.86 33.66 -2.65
N LEU A 50 -18.07 34.04 -1.64
CA LEU A 50 -18.29 33.67 -0.24
C LEU A 50 -19.33 34.56 0.46
N GLY A 51 -19.56 35.78 -0.03
CA GLY A 51 -20.53 36.72 0.53
C GLY A 51 -21.98 36.34 0.25
N ASP A 52 -22.91 36.98 0.96
CA ASP A 52 -24.35 36.68 0.90
C ASP A 52 -24.94 36.85 -0.51
N ALA A 53 -24.43 37.82 -1.27
CA ALA A 53 -24.83 38.07 -2.66
C ALA A 53 -24.38 36.93 -3.61
N GLY A 54 -23.16 36.42 -3.49
CA GLY A 54 -22.69 35.29 -4.29
C GLY A 54 -23.37 33.98 -3.90
N GLN A 55 -23.58 33.76 -2.60
CA GLN A 55 -24.24 32.57 -2.08
C GLN A 55 -25.72 32.48 -2.46
N SER A 56 -26.43 33.60 -2.51
CA SER A 56 -27.83 33.64 -2.96
C SER A 56 -27.95 33.31 -4.45
N LEU A 57 -27.08 33.91 -5.28
CA LEU A 57 -27.02 33.68 -6.72
C LEU A 57 -26.65 32.22 -7.06
N LEU A 58 -25.73 31.63 -6.30
CA LEU A 58 -25.36 30.22 -6.42
C LEU A 58 -26.49 29.28 -6.01
N ARG A 59 -27.22 29.59 -4.94
CA ARG A 59 -28.37 28.78 -4.50
C ARG A 59 -29.54 28.84 -5.48
N GLU A 60 -29.82 30.00 -6.06
CA GLU A 60 -30.84 30.16 -7.09
C GLU A 60 -30.49 29.36 -8.35
N ALA A 61 -29.20 29.25 -8.68
CA ALA A 61 -28.69 28.42 -9.75
C ALA A 61 -28.50 26.92 -9.38
N GLY A 62 -28.94 26.49 -8.18
CA GLY A 62 -28.92 25.09 -7.75
C GLY A 62 -27.61 24.57 -7.13
N PHE A 63 -26.65 25.45 -6.85
CA PHE A 63 -25.38 25.11 -6.21
C PHE A 63 -25.46 25.21 -4.68
N SER A 64 -24.76 24.33 -3.96
CA SER A 64 -24.66 24.34 -2.49
C SER A 64 -23.29 24.86 -2.01
N PRO A 65 -23.22 25.64 -0.91
CA PRO A 65 -21.95 26.11 -0.37
C PRO A 65 -21.02 24.97 0.10
N PRO A 66 -19.69 25.14 -0.02
CA PRO A 66 -18.72 24.15 0.46
C PRO A 66 -18.70 24.04 1.99
N GLN A 67 -18.85 22.82 2.53
CA GLN A 67 -18.76 22.55 3.98
C GLN A 67 -17.36 22.84 4.57
N SER A 68 -16.32 22.94 3.73
CA SER A 68 -14.92 23.13 4.14
C SER A 68 -14.57 24.58 4.53
N PHE A 69 -15.39 25.57 4.16
CA PHE A 69 -15.16 26.98 4.54
C PHE A 69 -15.89 27.37 5.84
N VAL A 70 -17.05 26.76 6.12
CA VAL A 70 -17.82 26.98 7.37
C VAL A 70 -16.99 26.61 8.62
N THR A 71 -15.98 25.74 8.48
CA THR A 71 -15.09 25.35 9.60
C THR A 71 -13.93 26.33 9.87
N LYS A 72 -13.62 27.27 8.96
CA LYS A 72 -12.52 28.23 9.17
C LYS A 72 -12.92 29.44 10.01
N GLU A 73 -14.16 29.90 9.94
CA GLU A 73 -14.59 31.10 10.68
C GLU A 73 -14.72 30.89 12.19
N LYS A 74 -14.97 29.65 12.64
CA LYS A 74 -14.91 29.29 14.07
C LYS A 74 -13.49 29.01 14.61
N GLN A 75 -12.44 29.16 13.81
CA GLN A 75 -11.04 28.95 14.23
C GLN A 75 -10.20 30.23 14.34
N LYS A 76 -10.82 31.41 14.51
CA LYS A 76 -10.13 32.56 15.10
C LYS A 76 -10.13 32.42 16.63
N GLY A 77 -9.16 31.67 17.14
CA GLY A 77 -8.88 31.61 18.57
C GLY A 77 -8.50 30.23 19.05
N SER A 78 -7.25 29.81 18.82
CA SER A 78 -6.50 28.97 19.77
C SER A 78 -5.17 28.53 19.15
N SER A 79 -4.12 28.77 19.93
CA SER A 79 -2.72 28.39 19.78
C SER A 79 -2.50 26.86 19.70
N GLY A 80 -3.06 26.18 18.69
CA GLY A 80 -3.09 24.71 18.60
C GLY A 80 -2.48 24.10 17.33
N ARG A 81 -1.95 24.91 16.41
CA ARG A 81 -1.60 24.48 15.04
C ARG A 81 -0.45 23.46 14.97
N CYS A 82 0.48 23.48 15.93
CA CYS A 82 1.60 22.55 15.99
C CYS A 82 1.17 21.13 16.46
N ARG A 83 0.16 21.03 17.34
CA ARG A 83 -0.27 19.76 17.94
C ARG A 83 -1.09 18.88 16.97
N ARG A 84 -1.86 19.49 16.05
CA ARG A 84 -2.65 18.76 15.05
C ARG A 84 -1.80 18.19 13.90
N ARG A 85 -0.71 18.86 13.50
CA ARG A 85 0.19 18.42 12.41
C ARG A 85 0.93 17.12 12.76
N PHE A 86 1.37 16.98 14.01
CA PHE A 86 1.91 15.73 14.54
C PHE A 86 0.84 14.65 14.70
N SER A 87 -0.37 15.00 15.16
CA SER A 87 -1.46 14.02 15.31
C SER A 87 -1.84 13.32 14.01
N GLY A 88 -1.83 14.02 12.87
CA GLY A 88 -2.08 13.41 11.56
C GLY A 88 -0.98 12.43 11.13
N ILE A 89 0.29 12.76 11.40
CA ILE A 89 1.42 11.84 11.17
C ILE A 89 1.30 10.60 12.06
N TYR A 90 0.91 10.75 13.33
CA TYR A 90 0.66 9.61 14.22
C TYR A 90 -0.51 8.74 13.78
N ILE A 91 -1.57 9.32 13.21
CA ILE A 91 -2.70 8.56 12.64
C ILE A 91 -2.23 7.82 11.38
N ILE A 92 -1.50 8.45 10.46
CA ILE A 92 -1.02 7.81 9.22
C ILE A 92 0.05 6.75 9.52
N CYS A 93 1.01 7.03 10.40
CA CYS A 93 2.08 6.13 10.78
C CYS A 93 1.57 4.99 11.69
N GLY A 94 0.66 5.31 12.62
CA GLY A 94 -0.04 4.34 13.45
C GLY A 94 -0.97 3.43 12.65
N THR A 95 -1.61 3.94 11.59
CA THR A 95 -2.45 3.15 10.66
C THR A 95 -1.65 2.29 9.68
N SER A 96 -0.38 2.59 9.46
CA SER A 96 0.44 1.92 8.45
C SER A 96 1.30 0.76 8.98
N ILE A 97 1.59 0.66 10.28
CA ILE A 97 2.75 -0.14 10.73
C ILE A 97 2.43 -1.47 11.46
N PRO A 98 1.48 -1.61 12.42
CA PRO A 98 1.31 -2.91 13.11
C PRO A 98 -0.01 -3.67 12.87
N TYR A 99 -1.14 -3.06 12.56
CA TYR A 99 -2.42 -3.81 12.51
C TYR A 99 -2.91 -4.20 11.10
N ARG A 100 -2.32 -3.65 10.03
CA ARG A 100 -2.73 -3.91 8.63
C ARG A 100 -1.74 -4.73 7.80
N CYS A 101 -0.44 -4.67 8.13
CA CYS A 101 0.62 -5.43 7.45
C CYS A 101 0.94 -6.76 8.14
N LEU A 102 0.60 -6.91 9.43
CA LEU A 102 0.75 -8.19 10.15
C LEU A 102 -0.14 -9.30 9.55
N PRO A 103 -1.43 -9.05 9.24
CA PRO A 103 -2.29 -10.07 8.64
C PRO A 103 -1.83 -10.51 7.25
N SER A 104 -1.29 -9.59 6.43
CA SER A 104 -0.75 -9.94 5.11
C SER A 104 0.53 -10.77 5.22
N ASN A 105 1.42 -10.45 6.15
CA ASN A 105 2.67 -11.19 6.31
C ASN A 105 2.48 -12.56 7.00
N LEU A 106 1.58 -12.64 8.00
CA LEU A 106 1.16 -13.93 8.59
C LEU A 106 0.31 -14.75 7.60
N GLY A 107 -0.60 -14.13 6.87
CA GLY A 107 -1.42 -14.78 5.85
C GLY A 107 -0.59 -15.30 4.68
N GLY A 108 0.53 -14.63 4.37
CA GLY A 108 1.51 -15.05 3.37
C GLY A 108 2.47 -16.14 3.83
N LEU A 109 2.65 -16.35 5.14
CA LEU A 109 3.63 -17.29 5.68
C LEU A 109 3.33 -18.73 5.26
N VAL A 110 2.08 -19.18 5.43
CA VAL A 110 1.68 -20.55 5.05
C VAL A 110 1.86 -20.81 3.55
N PRO A 111 1.32 -19.98 2.63
CA PRO A 111 1.51 -20.21 1.20
C PRO A 111 2.98 -20.03 0.79
N ALA A 112 3.73 -19.09 1.36
CA ALA A 112 5.14 -18.91 1.03
C ALA A 112 6.00 -20.10 1.46
N VAL A 113 5.81 -20.60 2.69
CA VAL A 113 6.52 -21.78 3.22
C VAL A 113 6.16 -23.02 2.41
N GLY A 114 4.87 -23.24 2.13
CA GLY A 114 4.41 -24.37 1.33
C GLY A 114 4.96 -24.35 -0.10
N LEU A 115 4.82 -23.21 -0.80
CA LEU A 115 5.32 -23.06 -2.17
C LEU A 115 6.84 -23.15 -2.23
N GLY A 116 7.54 -22.50 -1.31
CA GLY A 116 9.00 -22.55 -1.24
C GLY A 116 9.52 -23.95 -0.98
N TRP A 117 8.89 -24.72 -0.08
CA TRP A 117 9.24 -26.11 0.19
C TRP A 117 8.98 -27.02 -1.02
N VAL A 118 7.80 -26.92 -1.64
CA VAL A 118 7.44 -27.73 -2.82
C VAL A 118 8.39 -27.43 -3.99
N LEU A 119 8.68 -26.15 -4.25
CA LEU A 119 9.60 -25.74 -5.30
C LEU A 119 11.05 -26.17 -5.01
N ALA A 120 11.46 -26.26 -3.75
CA ALA A 120 12.79 -26.73 -3.35
C ALA A 120 12.96 -28.25 -3.42
N ARG A 121 11.90 -29.03 -3.13
CA ARG A 121 12.01 -30.50 -2.95
C ARG A 121 11.40 -31.35 -4.05
N ARG A 122 10.44 -30.82 -4.82
CA ARG A 122 9.75 -31.59 -5.87
C ARG A 122 10.16 -31.10 -7.24
N ASP A 123 10.42 -32.03 -8.15
CA ASP A 123 10.49 -31.79 -9.59
C ASP A 123 9.25 -32.40 -10.25
N PHE A 124 8.43 -31.55 -10.87
CA PHE A 124 7.20 -31.94 -11.55
C PHE A 124 7.03 -31.13 -12.83
N ARG A 125 6.29 -31.67 -13.81
CA ARG A 125 6.19 -31.13 -15.18
C ARG A 125 5.66 -29.67 -15.24
N GLY A 126 4.95 -29.21 -14.22
CA GLY A 126 4.41 -27.83 -14.11
C GLY A 126 5.23 -26.87 -13.24
N LYS A 127 6.40 -27.28 -12.74
CA LYS A 127 7.21 -26.50 -11.78
C LYS A 127 7.60 -25.13 -12.31
N THR A 128 8.00 -25.06 -13.58
CA THR A 128 8.38 -23.79 -14.23
C THR A 128 7.20 -22.83 -14.29
N VAL A 129 6.02 -23.30 -14.71
CA VAL A 129 4.81 -22.47 -14.79
C VAL A 129 4.41 -21.94 -13.41
N LEU A 130 4.41 -22.81 -12.40
CA LEU A 130 4.12 -22.38 -11.02
C LEU A 130 5.12 -21.35 -10.53
N SER A 131 6.42 -21.60 -10.75
CA SER A 131 7.49 -20.67 -10.38
C SER A 131 7.31 -19.33 -11.06
N THR A 132 6.99 -19.32 -12.37
CA THR A 132 6.75 -18.09 -13.14
C THR A 132 5.53 -17.33 -12.63
N ILE A 133 4.42 -18.00 -12.32
CA ILE A 133 3.22 -17.33 -11.79
C ILE A 133 3.54 -16.68 -10.43
N VAL A 134 4.26 -17.39 -9.57
CA VAL A 134 4.63 -16.89 -8.23
C VAL A 134 5.60 -15.71 -8.33
N THR A 135 6.52 -15.72 -9.29
CA THR A 135 7.49 -14.62 -9.47
C THR A 135 7.00 -13.50 -10.39
N ALA A 136 5.91 -13.70 -11.14
CA ALA A 136 5.37 -12.73 -12.09
C ALA A 136 5.13 -11.33 -11.48
N PRO A 137 4.58 -11.18 -10.26
CA PRO A 137 4.38 -9.85 -9.66
C PRO A 137 5.67 -9.04 -9.44
N LEU A 138 6.84 -9.70 -9.47
CA LEU A 138 8.14 -9.01 -9.37
C LEU A 138 8.52 -8.30 -10.67
N VAL A 139 8.07 -8.81 -11.82
CA VAL A 139 8.41 -8.29 -13.15
C VAL A 139 7.29 -7.41 -13.70
N ILE A 140 6.04 -7.70 -13.34
CA ILE A 140 4.87 -6.93 -13.76
C ILE A 140 4.84 -5.59 -13.02
N PRO A 141 4.60 -4.46 -13.71
CA PRO A 141 4.44 -3.16 -13.06
C PRO A 141 3.36 -3.21 -11.97
N PRO A 142 3.59 -2.66 -10.75
CA PRO A 142 2.67 -2.84 -9.63
C PRO A 142 1.24 -2.35 -9.90
N VAL A 143 1.09 -1.27 -10.68
CA VAL A 143 -0.23 -0.75 -11.09
C VAL A 143 -0.98 -1.78 -11.96
N VAL A 144 -0.27 -2.47 -12.86
CA VAL A 144 -0.84 -3.54 -13.68
C VAL A 144 -1.24 -4.72 -12.79
N THR A 145 -0.40 -5.09 -11.82
CA THR A 145 -0.74 -6.11 -10.81
C THR A 145 -2.01 -5.74 -10.05
N GLY A 146 -2.15 -4.48 -9.61
CA GLY A 146 -3.36 -3.97 -8.96
C GLY A 146 -4.59 -4.07 -9.85
N PHE A 147 -4.47 -3.72 -11.13
CA PHE A 147 -5.55 -3.83 -12.10
C PHE A 147 -5.98 -5.28 -12.32
N LEU A 148 -5.03 -6.21 -12.46
CA LEU A 148 -5.31 -7.64 -12.58
C LEU A 148 -6.01 -8.18 -11.33
N LEU A 149 -5.57 -7.77 -10.14
CA LEU A 149 -6.22 -8.14 -8.89
C LEU A 149 -7.64 -7.59 -8.82
N LEU A 150 -7.87 -6.33 -9.20
CA LEU A 150 -9.21 -5.75 -9.25
C LEU A 150 -10.11 -6.45 -10.28
N SER A 151 -9.55 -6.84 -11.43
CA SER A 151 -10.27 -7.57 -12.49
C SER A 151 -10.73 -8.96 -12.05
N VAL A 152 -10.08 -9.54 -11.03
CA VAL A 152 -10.43 -10.85 -10.47
C VAL A 152 -11.26 -10.72 -9.19
N LEU A 153 -10.95 -9.74 -8.33
CA LEU A 153 -11.53 -9.57 -7.00
C LEU A 153 -12.55 -8.42 -6.91
N GLY A 154 -12.90 -7.81 -8.05
CA GLY A 154 -13.94 -6.79 -8.14
C GLY A 154 -15.31 -7.34 -7.71
N ALA A 155 -16.15 -6.50 -7.11
CA ALA A 155 -17.45 -6.93 -6.58
C ALA A 155 -18.39 -7.49 -7.68
N SER A 156 -18.20 -7.08 -8.93
CA SER A 156 -18.95 -7.55 -10.10
C SER A 156 -18.42 -8.85 -10.71
N THR A 157 -17.28 -9.37 -10.25
CA THR A 157 -16.69 -10.61 -10.79
C THR A 157 -17.28 -11.82 -10.08
N PRO A 158 -17.26 -13.03 -10.68
CA PRO A 158 -17.78 -14.24 -10.02
C PRO A 158 -17.09 -14.53 -8.68
N LEU A 159 -15.76 -14.35 -8.63
CA LEU A 159 -14.97 -14.62 -7.43
C LEU A 159 -15.13 -13.50 -6.40
N GLY A 160 -15.01 -12.23 -6.81
CA GLY A 160 -15.13 -11.09 -5.91
C GLY A 160 -16.55 -10.90 -5.38
N GLY A 161 -17.56 -11.15 -6.20
CA GLY A 161 -18.97 -11.15 -5.81
C GLY A 161 -19.29 -12.25 -4.79
N LEU A 162 -18.75 -13.46 -4.98
CA LEU A 162 -18.88 -14.54 -3.99
C LEU A 162 -18.24 -14.16 -2.65
N ILE A 163 -17.02 -13.63 -2.67
CA ILE A 163 -16.32 -13.20 -1.45
C ILE A 163 -17.06 -12.05 -0.76
N ALA A 164 -17.62 -11.12 -1.54
CA ALA A 164 -18.46 -10.04 -1.03
C ALA A 164 -19.77 -10.56 -0.41
N SER A 165 -20.40 -11.58 -1.01
CA SER A 165 -21.62 -12.21 -0.47
C SER A 165 -21.38 -12.90 0.88
N LEU A 166 -20.15 -13.32 1.15
CA LEU A 166 -19.71 -13.86 2.45
C LEU A 166 -19.39 -12.77 3.48
N GLY A 167 -19.56 -11.49 3.13
CA GLY A 167 -19.33 -10.34 4.01
C GLY A 167 -17.92 -9.74 3.94
N PHE A 168 -17.10 -10.11 2.96
CA PHE A 168 -15.71 -9.67 2.84
C PHE A 168 -15.44 -8.87 1.55
N PRO A 169 -16.00 -7.67 1.37
CA PRO A 169 -15.71 -6.86 0.17
C PRO A 169 -14.21 -6.56 0.06
N VAL A 170 -13.63 -6.84 -1.10
CA VAL A 170 -12.18 -6.68 -1.36
C VAL A 170 -11.84 -5.28 -1.88
N PRO A 171 -12.52 -4.73 -2.90
CA PRO A 171 -12.17 -3.42 -3.43
C PRO A 171 -12.42 -2.32 -2.40
N PHE A 172 -11.54 -1.32 -2.35
CA PHE A 172 -11.65 -0.16 -1.46
C PHE A 172 -11.65 -0.48 0.05
N THR A 173 -11.18 -1.67 0.45
CA THR A 173 -11.08 -2.06 1.86
C THR A 173 -9.66 -2.31 2.31
N ILE A 174 -9.48 -2.39 3.63
CA ILE A 174 -8.22 -2.80 4.26
C ILE A 174 -7.80 -4.19 3.78
N LEU A 175 -8.77 -5.08 3.57
CA LEU A 175 -8.53 -6.42 3.05
C LEU A 175 -7.92 -6.35 1.64
N GLY A 176 -8.45 -5.51 0.75
CA GLY A 176 -7.85 -5.23 -0.55
C GLY A 176 -6.40 -4.73 -0.44
N ALA A 177 -6.13 -3.80 0.48
CA ALA A 177 -4.77 -3.30 0.71
C ALA A 177 -3.82 -4.41 1.18
N SER A 178 -4.27 -5.27 2.11
CA SER A 178 -3.50 -6.41 2.60
C SER A 178 -3.24 -7.45 1.50
N ILE A 179 -4.20 -7.72 0.61
CA ILE A 179 -4.02 -8.64 -0.53
C ILE A 179 -3.01 -8.06 -1.53
N ALA A 180 -3.13 -6.78 -1.89
CA ALA A 180 -2.17 -6.13 -2.79
C ALA A 180 -0.74 -6.22 -2.24
N ALA A 181 -0.57 -5.87 -0.96
CA ALA A 181 0.69 -5.97 -0.24
C ALA A 181 1.25 -7.41 -0.22
N LEU A 182 0.39 -8.40 0.02
CA LEU A 182 0.75 -9.82 0.01
C LEU A 182 1.23 -10.26 -1.37
N VAL A 183 0.45 -10.01 -2.42
CA VAL A 183 0.76 -10.46 -3.79
C VAL A 183 2.08 -9.88 -4.28
N VAL A 184 2.36 -8.64 -3.92
CA VAL A 184 3.62 -7.99 -4.32
C VAL A 184 4.80 -8.40 -3.45
N GLY A 185 4.58 -8.73 -2.17
CA GLY A 185 5.63 -9.24 -1.26
C GLY A 185 5.94 -10.74 -1.42
N LEU A 186 4.96 -11.53 -1.87
CA LEU A 186 5.03 -12.98 -1.97
C LEU A 186 6.22 -13.51 -2.80
N PRO A 187 6.58 -12.93 -3.97
CA PRO A 187 7.70 -13.42 -4.78
C PRO A 187 9.01 -13.44 -4.00
N LEU A 188 9.30 -12.35 -3.29
CA LEU A 188 10.52 -12.22 -2.49
C LEU A 188 10.51 -13.21 -1.33
N TYR A 189 9.34 -13.40 -0.70
CA TYR A 189 9.22 -14.38 0.38
C TYR A 189 9.51 -15.80 -0.12
N VAL A 190 8.86 -16.22 -1.21
CA VAL A 190 9.01 -17.56 -1.77
C VAL A 190 10.45 -17.81 -2.23
N ILE A 191 11.11 -16.84 -2.86
CA ILE A 191 12.52 -16.97 -3.27
C ILE A 191 13.42 -17.22 -2.06
N SER A 192 13.28 -16.43 -0.99
CA SER A 192 14.08 -16.60 0.23
C SER A 192 13.80 -17.93 0.92
N VAL A 193 12.53 -18.32 1.05
CA VAL A 193 12.13 -19.60 1.67
C VAL A 193 12.64 -20.78 0.85
N ARG A 194 12.50 -20.73 -0.47
CA ARG A 194 13.00 -21.77 -1.38
C ARG A 194 14.51 -21.95 -1.19
N GLY A 195 15.27 -20.85 -1.22
CA GLY A 195 16.72 -20.89 -0.98
C GLY A 195 17.07 -21.43 0.42
N ALA A 196 16.25 -21.12 1.44
CA ALA A 196 16.45 -21.65 2.79
C ALA A 196 16.27 -23.18 2.85
N PHE A 197 15.27 -23.73 2.16
CA PHE A 197 15.10 -25.18 2.07
C PHE A 197 16.17 -25.83 1.18
N GLU A 198 16.54 -25.22 0.05
CA GLU A 198 17.63 -25.72 -0.81
C GLU A 198 18.99 -25.77 -0.08
N ALA A 199 19.22 -24.88 0.89
CA ALA A 199 20.42 -24.88 1.72
C ALA A 199 20.44 -25.99 2.80
N VAL A 200 19.30 -26.61 3.12
CA VAL A 200 19.25 -27.75 4.06
C VAL A 200 19.73 -29.00 3.32
N ASP A 201 20.81 -29.61 3.82
CA ASP A 201 21.38 -30.85 3.29
C ASP A 201 20.31 -31.97 3.24
N PRO A 202 20.03 -32.54 2.05
CA PRO A 202 19.11 -33.67 1.90
C PRO A 202 19.42 -34.86 2.81
N MET A 203 20.69 -35.06 3.19
CA MET A 203 21.13 -36.14 4.07
C MET A 203 20.38 -36.12 5.42
N TYR A 204 20.04 -34.95 5.97
CA TYR A 204 19.27 -34.87 7.21
C TYR A 204 17.85 -35.44 7.05
N GLU A 205 17.25 -35.28 5.87
CA GLU A 205 15.93 -35.81 5.56
C GLU A 205 15.99 -37.34 5.33
N GLU A 206 17.03 -37.81 4.62
CA GLU A 206 17.28 -39.24 4.39
C GLU A 206 17.54 -40.03 5.67
N LEU A 207 18.32 -39.47 6.60
CA LEU A 207 18.54 -40.04 7.93
C LEU A 207 17.23 -40.12 8.73
N SER A 208 16.38 -39.10 8.62
CA SER A 208 15.05 -39.10 9.26
C SER A 208 14.15 -40.22 8.73
N TRP A 209 14.17 -40.48 7.41
CA TRP A 209 13.41 -41.57 6.80
C TRP A 209 13.94 -42.95 7.20
N THR A 210 15.26 -43.10 7.33
CA THR A 210 15.88 -44.36 7.80
C THR A 210 15.47 -44.70 9.24
N LEU A 211 15.21 -43.68 10.07
CA LEU A 211 14.64 -43.83 11.42
C LEU A 211 13.11 -44.06 11.42
N GLY A 212 12.49 -44.31 10.27
CA GLY A 212 11.06 -44.61 10.13
C GLY A 212 10.15 -43.36 10.23
N SER A 213 10.69 -42.15 10.11
CA SER A 213 9.87 -40.94 10.10
C SER A 213 9.15 -40.77 8.77
N SER A 214 7.86 -40.46 8.81
CA SER A 214 7.10 -40.12 7.61
C SER A 214 7.53 -38.75 7.06
N PRO A 215 7.32 -38.45 5.76
CA PRO A 215 7.72 -37.18 5.15
C PRO A 215 7.18 -35.94 5.88
N TRP A 216 5.96 -36.02 6.42
CA TRP A 216 5.39 -34.94 7.23
C TRP A 216 6.11 -34.76 8.58
N LYS A 217 6.48 -35.86 9.25
CA LYS A 217 7.27 -35.79 10.49
C LYS A 217 8.65 -35.20 10.20
N THR A 218 9.30 -35.62 9.11
CA THR A 218 10.59 -35.08 8.67
C THR A 218 10.49 -33.59 8.37
N PHE A 219 9.45 -33.14 7.67
CA PHE A 219 9.23 -31.71 7.41
C PHE A 219 9.17 -30.89 8.70
N PHE A 220 8.30 -31.26 9.66
CA PHE A 220 8.11 -30.48 10.88
C PHE A 220 9.26 -30.60 11.89
N ARG A 221 9.99 -31.73 11.90
CA ARG A 221 11.07 -31.97 12.87
C ARG A 221 12.47 -31.68 12.36
N VAL A 222 12.69 -31.67 11.05
CA VAL A 222 14.01 -31.53 10.43
C VAL A 222 14.03 -30.33 9.49
N SER A 223 13.31 -30.40 8.37
CA SER A 223 13.43 -29.39 7.31
C SER A 223 13.00 -28.00 7.78
N LEU A 224 11.85 -27.89 8.45
CA LEU A 224 11.31 -26.60 8.90
C LEU A 224 12.17 -25.94 10.01
N PRO A 225 12.59 -26.65 11.08
CA PRO A 225 13.55 -26.12 12.07
C PRO A 225 14.88 -25.66 11.49
N LEU A 226 15.41 -26.36 10.49
CA LEU A 226 16.68 -25.99 9.86
C LEU A 226 16.53 -24.79 8.90
N ALA A 227 15.41 -24.69 8.19
CA ALA A 227 15.12 -23.58 7.27
C ALA A 227 14.61 -22.30 7.98
N LEU A 228 14.19 -22.39 9.26
CA LEU A 228 13.58 -21.32 10.04
C LEU A 228 14.34 -19.97 10.02
N PRO A 229 15.68 -19.91 10.15
CA PRO A 229 16.42 -18.65 10.03
C PRO A 229 16.23 -17.98 8.67
N GLY A 230 16.26 -18.76 7.58
CA GLY A 230 16.04 -18.26 6.22
C GLY A 230 14.58 -17.87 5.96
N ILE A 231 13.62 -18.60 6.52
CA ILE A 231 12.20 -18.24 6.49
C ILE A 231 11.97 -16.89 7.20
N ALA A 232 12.60 -16.69 8.36
CA ALA A 232 12.52 -15.42 9.09
C ALA A 232 13.12 -14.26 8.30
N ALA A 233 14.28 -14.47 7.66
CA ALA A 233 14.88 -13.47 6.77
C ALA A 233 13.97 -13.12 5.59
N GLY A 234 13.35 -14.13 4.96
CA GLY A 234 12.37 -13.95 3.89
C GLY A 234 11.13 -13.16 4.33
N ALA A 235 10.63 -13.42 5.54
CA ALA A 235 9.48 -12.69 6.10
C ALA A 235 9.79 -11.20 6.29
N VAL A 236 11.01 -10.85 6.68
CA VAL A 236 11.45 -9.46 6.81
C VAL A 236 11.60 -8.81 5.43
N LEU A 237 12.14 -9.52 4.45
CA LEU A 237 12.26 -9.01 3.08
C LEU A 237 10.89 -8.73 2.45
N ALA A 238 9.94 -9.66 2.62
CA ALA A 238 8.57 -9.51 2.17
C ALA A 238 7.86 -8.35 2.87
N PHE A 239 8.08 -8.20 4.19
CA PHE A 239 7.58 -7.07 4.97
C PHE A 239 8.10 -5.74 4.41
N ALA A 240 9.41 -5.62 4.24
CA ALA A 240 10.06 -4.42 3.73
C ALA A 240 9.51 -4.06 2.34
N ARG A 241 9.31 -5.05 1.46
CA ARG A 241 8.70 -4.83 0.15
C ARG A 241 7.26 -4.34 0.23
N SER A 242 6.48 -4.90 1.16
CA SER A 242 5.07 -4.52 1.35
C SER A 242 4.89 -3.09 1.87
N LEU A 243 5.80 -2.60 2.71
CA LEU A 243 5.78 -1.22 3.22
C LEU A 243 5.97 -0.19 2.10
N GLY A 244 6.77 -0.52 1.10
CA GLY A 244 7.01 0.31 -0.07
C GLY A 244 5.96 0.16 -1.17
N GLU A 245 4.91 -0.65 -0.97
CA GLU A 245 3.93 -0.88 -2.03
C GLU A 245 2.92 0.28 -2.15
N PHE A 246 2.75 0.74 -3.38
CA PHE A 246 1.92 1.88 -3.74
C PHE A 246 0.99 1.56 -4.91
N GLY A 247 1.53 1.05 -6.01
CA GLY A 247 0.81 0.94 -7.29
C GLY A 247 -0.31 -0.09 -7.27
N ALA A 248 -0.09 -1.27 -6.68
CA ALA A 248 -1.14 -2.27 -6.57
C ALA A 248 -2.22 -1.83 -5.56
N THR A 249 -1.79 -1.21 -4.46
CA THR A 249 -2.66 -0.77 -3.37
C THR A 249 -3.60 0.36 -3.81
N VAL A 250 -3.11 1.36 -4.54
CA VAL A 250 -3.95 2.48 -4.99
C VAL A 250 -5.06 2.02 -5.93
N VAL A 251 -4.79 1.02 -6.79
CA VAL A 251 -5.78 0.50 -7.74
C VAL A 251 -6.82 -0.37 -7.04
N LEU A 252 -6.41 -1.26 -6.12
CA LEU A 252 -7.31 -2.21 -5.48
C LEU A 252 -8.05 -1.63 -4.26
N ALA A 253 -7.34 -0.86 -3.43
CA ALA A 253 -7.84 -0.35 -2.15
C ALA A 253 -8.16 1.16 -2.17
N GLY A 254 -7.79 1.88 -3.23
CA GLY A 254 -7.99 3.31 -3.34
C GLY A 254 -7.16 4.12 -2.33
N ASN A 255 -7.49 5.41 -2.22
CA ASN A 255 -6.82 6.36 -1.32
C ASN A 255 -7.85 7.03 -0.39
N VAL A 256 -8.38 6.27 0.56
CA VAL A 256 -9.38 6.77 1.51
C VAL A 256 -8.69 7.17 2.81
N GLU A 257 -8.79 8.46 3.19
CA GLU A 257 -8.22 8.97 4.43
C GLU A 257 -8.84 8.28 5.65
N GLY A 258 -8.00 7.88 6.61
CA GLY A 258 -8.42 7.10 7.78
C GLY A 258 -8.71 5.61 7.53
N SER A 259 -8.91 5.18 6.27
CA SER A 259 -9.28 3.79 5.95
C SER A 259 -8.24 3.03 5.12
N THR A 260 -7.86 3.48 3.91
CA THR A 260 -6.95 2.71 3.03
C THR A 260 -5.66 3.46 2.67
N ARG A 261 -5.55 4.72 3.09
CA ARG A 261 -4.39 5.57 2.83
C ARG A 261 -3.13 5.08 3.58
N THR A 262 -2.12 4.71 2.80
CA THR A 262 -0.76 4.36 3.27
C THR A 262 0.13 5.61 3.35
N ILE A 263 1.32 5.48 3.94
CA ILE A 263 2.34 6.55 3.96
C ILE A 263 2.67 7.01 2.53
N ALA A 264 2.86 6.08 1.60
CA ALA A 264 3.16 6.39 0.20
C ALA A 264 2.03 7.18 -0.48
N LEU A 265 0.78 6.76 -0.26
CA LEU A 265 -0.42 7.47 -0.74
C LEU A 265 -0.55 8.87 -0.13
N ALA A 266 -0.23 9.02 1.16
CA ALA A 266 -0.24 10.31 1.83
C ALA A 266 0.79 11.27 1.24
N VAL A 267 2.01 10.79 0.98
CA VAL A 267 3.07 11.59 0.32
C VAL A 267 2.64 11.97 -1.09
N TYR A 268 2.11 11.03 -1.88
CA TYR A 268 1.60 11.28 -3.22
C TYR A 268 0.52 12.38 -3.24
N THR A 269 -0.49 12.27 -2.36
CA THR A 269 -1.58 13.24 -2.25
C THR A 269 -1.06 14.63 -1.89
N LEU A 270 -0.05 14.71 -1.02
CA LEU A 270 0.54 15.98 -0.59
C LEU A 270 1.46 16.60 -1.64
N LEU A 271 2.10 15.79 -2.48
CA LEU A 271 2.89 16.26 -3.63
C LEU A 271 2.00 16.94 -4.68
N GLU A 272 0.79 16.40 -4.91
CA GLU A 272 -0.21 17.01 -5.78
C GLU A 272 -0.84 18.26 -5.17
N SER A 273 -0.71 18.47 -3.85
CA SER A 273 -1.28 19.63 -3.17
C SER A 273 -0.41 20.90 -3.32
N PRO A 274 -1.00 22.07 -3.66
CA PRO A 274 -0.25 23.32 -3.84
C PRO A 274 0.46 23.83 -2.56
N THR A 275 -0.10 23.51 -1.39
CA THR A 275 0.35 24.01 -0.07
C THR A 275 1.05 22.94 0.79
N GLY A 276 1.24 21.72 0.26
CA GLY A 276 1.76 20.58 1.03
C GLY A 276 3.27 20.46 1.12
N ARG A 277 4.04 21.34 0.45
CA ARG A 277 5.48 21.14 0.21
C ARG A 277 6.31 20.96 1.48
N GLU A 278 6.02 21.71 2.55
CA GLU A 278 6.65 21.51 3.86
C GLU A 278 6.23 20.21 4.56
N ALA A 279 4.96 19.80 4.40
CA ALA A 279 4.46 18.55 4.99
C ALA A 279 5.00 17.30 4.27
N VAL A 280 5.26 17.42 2.96
CA VAL A 280 5.94 16.38 2.16
C VAL A 280 7.33 16.10 2.73
N TRP A 281 8.16 17.11 2.94
CA TRP A 281 9.52 16.92 3.45
C TRP A 281 9.55 16.24 4.82
N ALA A 282 8.61 16.58 5.72
CA ALA A 282 8.48 15.93 7.01
C ALA A 282 8.10 14.44 6.89
N LEU A 283 7.14 14.10 6.01
CA LEU A 283 6.72 12.71 5.79
C LEU A 283 7.77 11.88 5.06
N VAL A 284 8.43 12.44 4.05
CA VAL A 284 9.55 11.81 3.34
C VAL A 284 10.71 11.55 4.30
N GLY A 285 11.07 12.54 5.12
CA GLY A 285 12.09 12.36 6.16
C GLY A 285 11.74 11.25 7.14
N ALA A 286 10.50 11.21 7.62
CA ALA A 286 10.02 10.14 8.50
C ALA A 286 10.04 8.77 7.81
N SER A 287 9.60 8.65 6.56
CA SER A 287 9.60 7.39 5.83
C SER A 287 11.01 6.87 5.54
N VAL A 288 11.94 7.77 5.18
CA VAL A 288 13.35 7.43 4.97
C VAL A 288 13.98 6.96 6.27
N MET A 289 13.75 7.68 7.38
CA MET A 289 14.27 7.28 8.69
C MET A 289 13.73 5.92 9.15
N ILE A 290 12.43 5.67 9.01
CA ILE A 290 11.83 4.36 9.34
C ILE A 290 12.44 3.25 8.47
N SER A 291 12.62 3.51 7.17
CA SER A 291 13.21 2.53 6.24
C SER A 291 14.67 2.24 6.57
N LEU A 292 15.47 3.27 6.91
CA LEU A 292 16.86 3.11 7.32
C LEU A 292 16.98 2.35 8.64
N ILE A 293 16.14 2.66 9.64
CA ILE A 293 16.12 1.94 10.91
C ILE A 293 15.74 0.47 10.70
N ALA A 294 14.74 0.20 9.86
CA ALA A 294 14.33 -1.16 9.52
C ALA A 294 15.47 -1.93 8.82
N LEU A 295 16.17 -1.29 7.88
CA LEU A 295 17.29 -1.89 7.15
C LEU A 295 18.48 -2.16 8.07
N LEU A 296 18.86 -1.20 8.93
CA LEU A 296 19.94 -1.37 9.91
C LEU A 296 19.60 -2.45 10.94
N GLY A 297 18.34 -2.48 11.39
CA GLY A 297 17.84 -3.53 12.29
C GLY A 297 17.89 -4.91 11.63
N PHE A 298 17.52 -5.00 10.35
CA PHE A 298 17.61 -6.24 9.57
C PHE A 298 19.06 -6.71 9.40
N GLU A 299 19.98 -5.83 9.02
CA GLU A 299 21.41 -6.18 8.93
C GLU A 299 21.98 -6.63 10.28
N ALA A 300 21.63 -5.94 11.37
CA ALA A 300 22.11 -6.29 12.70
C ALA A 300 21.58 -7.68 13.12
N LEU A 301 20.32 -7.99 12.80
CA LEU A 301 19.71 -9.29 13.08
C LEU A 301 20.33 -10.39 12.21
N SER A 302 20.51 -10.13 10.91
CA SER A 302 21.13 -11.05 9.96
C SER A 302 22.58 -11.39 10.36
N ARG A 303 23.38 -10.38 10.74
CA ARG A 303 24.74 -10.58 11.26
C ARG A 303 24.75 -11.39 12.57
N ARG A 304 23.80 -11.14 13.47
CA ARG A 304 23.66 -11.93 14.72
C ARG A 304 23.26 -13.37 14.46
N GLN A 305 22.38 -13.63 13.48
CA GLN A 305 22.00 -14.98 13.09
C GLN A 305 23.17 -15.74 12.47
N LYS A 306 23.92 -15.10 11.57
CA LYS A 306 25.12 -15.71 10.96
C LYS A 306 26.16 -16.09 12.01
N ARG A 307 26.49 -15.18 12.94
CA ARG A 307 27.41 -15.46 14.06
C ARG A 307 26.92 -16.61 14.96
N ARG A 308 25.62 -16.65 15.27
CA ARG A 308 25.06 -17.76 16.07
C ARG A 308 25.13 -19.12 15.39
N LEU A 309 25.11 -19.17 14.06
CA LEU A 309 25.25 -20.41 13.29
C LEU A 309 26.72 -20.85 13.26
N GLU A 310 27.65 -19.91 13.03
CA GLU A 310 29.10 -20.14 13.11
C GLU A 310 29.51 -20.64 14.51
N ASP A 311 28.99 -20.02 15.58
CA ASP A 311 29.24 -20.42 16.98
C ASP A 311 28.67 -21.80 17.36
N ARG A 312 27.66 -22.30 16.62
CA ARG A 312 27.11 -23.65 16.82
C ARG A 312 27.88 -24.72 16.06
N HIS A 313 28.44 -24.40 14.91
CA HIS A 313 29.29 -25.33 14.16
C HIS A 313 30.69 -25.44 14.75
N ALA A 314 31.13 -24.44 15.53
CA ALA A 314 32.40 -24.45 16.25
C ALA A 314 32.38 -25.21 17.60
N ARG A 315 31.21 -25.64 18.10
CA ARG A 315 31.05 -26.43 19.32
C ARG A 315 30.64 -27.85 19.01
#